data_AF-A0A8J8CNX2-F1
#
_entry.id   AF-A0A8J8CNX2-F1
#
_cell.length_a   1.000
_cell.length_b   1.000
_cell.length_c   1.000
_cell.angle_alpha   90.00
_cell.angle_beta   90.00
_cell.angle_gamma   90.00
#
_symmetry.space_group_name_H-M   'P 1'
#
loop_
_entity.id
_entity.type
_entity.pdbx_description
1 polymer ?
#
loop_
_entity_poly.entity_id
_entity_poly.type
_entity_poly.pdbx_seq_one_letter_code
_entity_poly.pdbx_strand_id
1 'polypeptide(L)'
;MSPDIETTETHEIVKMEENHHKTKSLWSVIKLPWWEFVLVLLLLGATITMYVLDHLGTHLLIGIVVTSALLGLWLAFRPSEWAVDGLDNLMKYVGLTAYVAGVISSLASNLPEAVAAGILLVRGRAEILDPLGDAIYGQELISTAFYTTLAAAGFNAILLGIVILVGGKKKGHVEIKQETIQAESVLLRWGFVAMFLTFAIAIVEFIHKIIVEIQAGGNFGGGGYVYGELPRMAAVALVVSYVIYLIYLIIKGRQTKAIEAIGETKTKPTRSKLDKKMPDPVDRDDNIIEPIADEEDFLYRKSGKLVDNPYLVAPALERPHVSMGASIVLVLLGISGIAGGGYLLSHAVEQVMETTSLNIGIIALIVGFSGAIPEHGVAVVAAAKGKTDVALGNILGGILQMSLLVFGAFAIIVPAPIDYFMLFQLAAIAGIIWFVKRSIGDDHKLTSFEGIMVILAQVFAFILLIIEIAGLE
;
A
#
# COMPACT_ATOMS: atom_id res chain seq x y z
N MET A 1 44.06 40.82 -7.48
CA MET A 1 43.99 39.77 -6.44
C MET A 1 42.62 39.84 -5.79
N SER A 2 41.67 39.08 -6.32
CA SER A 2 40.41 38.76 -5.64
C SER A 2 40.44 37.25 -5.45
N PRO A 3 40.30 36.73 -4.23
CA PRO A 3 40.51 35.31 -3.97
C PRO A 3 39.35 34.48 -4.53
N ASP A 4 39.68 33.26 -4.96
CA ASP A 4 38.81 32.25 -5.55
C ASP A 4 37.63 31.90 -4.64
N ILE A 5 36.44 32.44 -4.92
CA ILE A 5 35.19 32.07 -4.25
C ILE A 5 34.54 30.85 -4.95
N GLU A 6 34.78 30.66 -6.26
CA GLU A 6 34.16 29.58 -7.05
C GLU A 6 34.68 28.17 -6.73
N THR A 7 35.91 28.02 -6.21
CA THR A 7 36.49 26.69 -5.91
C THR A 7 36.03 26.12 -4.58
N THR A 8 35.53 26.96 -3.67
CA THR A 8 35.15 26.53 -2.31
C THR A 8 33.71 26.03 -2.26
N GLU A 9 32.78 26.70 -2.95
CA GLU A 9 31.38 26.24 -3.09
C GLU A 9 31.29 24.94 -3.91
N THR A 10 32.07 24.80 -4.98
CA THR A 10 32.10 23.55 -5.76
C THR A 10 32.69 22.38 -4.96
N HIS A 11 33.68 22.60 -4.10
CA HIS A 11 34.20 21.56 -3.22
C HIS A 11 33.25 21.18 -2.07
N GLU A 12 32.46 22.12 -1.55
CA GLU A 12 31.43 21.81 -0.55
C GLU A 12 30.22 21.09 -1.15
N ILE A 13 29.80 21.45 -2.37
CA ILE A 13 28.72 20.76 -3.08
C ILE A 13 29.14 19.33 -3.46
N VAL A 14 30.38 19.12 -3.90
CA VAL A 14 30.92 17.78 -4.20
C VAL A 14 31.09 16.94 -2.91
N LYS A 15 31.49 17.55 -1.78
CA LYS A 15 31.50 16.85 -0.47
C LYS A 15 30.10 16.56 0.08
N MET A 16 29.10 17.37 -0.24
CA MET A 16 27.70 17.08 0.06
C MET A 16 27.20 15.91 -0.81
N GLU A 17 27.48 15.89 -2.11
CA GLU A 17 27.15 14.76 -3.00
C GLU A 17 27.87 13.45 -2.60
N GLU A 18 29.14 13.50 -2.19
CA GLU A 18 29.89 12.31 -1.72
C GLU A 18 29.35 11.73 -0.39
N ASN A 19 28.72 12.55 0.47
CA ASN A 19 28.14 12.06 1.73
C ASN A 19 26.72 11.50 1.57
N HIS A 20 25.99 11.86 0.51
CA HIS A 20 24.62 11.36 0.26
C HIS A 20 24.55 9.91 -0.25
N HIS A 21 25.68 9.29 -0.60
CA HIS A 21 25.74 7.91 -1.12
C HIS A 21 26.46 6.89 -0.22
N LYS A 22 26.74 7.20 1.06
CA LYS A 22 27.32 6.21 1.97
C LYS A 22 26.29 5.14 2.34
N THR A 23 26.55 3.91 1.90
CA THR A 23 25.79 2.73 2.33
C THR A 23 25.79 2.65 3.85
N LYS A 24 24.60 2.77 4.43
CA LYS A 24 24.38 2.63 5.88
C LYS A 24 24.58 1.17 6.29
N SER A 25 25.06 0.97 7.51
CA SER A 25 25.14 -0.38 8.09
C SER A 25 23.73 -0.86 8.44
N LEU A 26 23.49 -2.17 8.31
CA LEU A 26 22.24 -2.81 8.74
C LEU A 26 21.83 -2.37 10.16
N TRP A 27 22.82 -2.28 11.06
CA TRP A 27 22.56 -1.91 12.44
C TRP A 27 22.04 -0.49 12.59
N SER A 28 22.50 0.46 11.77
CA SER A 28 22.00 1.83 11.81
C SER A 28 20.52 1.98 11.41
N VAL A 29 19.97 0.99 10.70
CA VAL A 29 18.56 0.96 10.27
C VAL A 29 17.68 0.28 11.32
N ILE A 30 18.13 -0.83 11.89
CA ILE A 30 17.36 -1.62 12.86
C ILE A 30 17.40 -1.00 14.26
N LYS A 31 18.44 -0.21 14.58
CA LYS A 31 18.61 0.38 15.90
C LYS A 31 17.38 1.19 16.32
N LEU A 32 16.81 0.80 17.45
CA LEU A 32 15.70 1.50 18.07
C LEU A 32 16.21 2.70 18.90
N PRO A 33 15.46 3.81 18.97
CA PRO A 33 15.71 4.84 19.96
C PRO A 33 15.48 4.26 21.37
N TRP A 34 16.19 4.80 22.36
CA TRP A 34 16.22 4.24 23.72
C TRP A 34 14.82 4.10 24.35
N TRP A 35 13.95 5.08 24.14
CA TRP A 35 12.58 5.05 24.67
C TRP A 35 11.75 3.91 24.05
N GLU A 36 11.92 3.65 22.75
CA GLU A 36 11.20 2.57 22.05
C GLU A 36 11.72 1.21 22.50
N PHE A 37 13.05 1.08 22.68
CA PHE A 37 13.64 -0.12 23.24
C PHE A 37 13.11 -0.44 24.65
N VAL A 38 13.05 0.56 25.54
CA VAL A 38 12.50 0.42 26.89
C VAL A 38 11.01 0.06 26.84
N LEU A 39 10.23 0.72 25.97
CA LEU A 39 8.81 0.43 25.79
C LEU A 39 8.59 -1.03 25.38
N VAL A 40 9.35 -1.53 24.41
CA VAL A 40 9.24 -2.93 23.94
C VAL A 40 9.60 -3.91 25.03
N LEU A 41 10.66 -3.65 25.81
CA LEU A 41 11.01 -4.50 26.95
C LEU A 41 9.92 -4.52 28.01
N LEU A 42 9.29 -3.37 28.30
CA LEU A 42 8.17 -3.29 29.23
C LEU A 42 6.94 -4.04 28.71
N LEU A 43 6.59 -3.86 27.43
CA LEU A 43 5.47 -4.57 26.79
C LEU A 43 5.70 -6.08 26.76
N LEU A 44 6.91 -6.52 26.41
CA LEU A 44 7.30 -7.94 26.42
C LEU A 44 7.21 -8.50 27.84
N GLY A 45 7.79 -7.82 28.83
CA GLY A 45 7.73 -8.21 30.23
C GLY A 45 6.29 -8.27 30.75
N ALA A 46 5.46 -7.28 30.42
CA ALA A 46 4.05 -7.26 30.79
C ALA A 46 3.28 -8.40 30.13
N THR A 47 3.47 -8.66 28.83
CA THR A 47 2.81 -9.75 28.10
C THR A 47 3.18 -11.11 28.69
N ILE A 48 4.47 -11.35 28.94
CA ILE A 48 4.94 -12.59 29.59
C ILE A 48 4.35 -12.72 31.00
N THR A 49 4.35 -11.64 31.78
CA THR A 49 3.79 -11.64 33.14
C THR A 49 2.31 -11.99 33.12
N MET A 50 1.53 -11.37 32.24
CA MET A 50 0.10 -11.66 32.10
C MET A 50 -0.14 -13.13 31.70
N TYR A 51 0.64 -13.67 30.76
CA TYR A 51 0.53 -15.06 30.34
C TYR A 51 0.89 -16.04 31.47
N VAL A 52 1.91 -15.72 32.28
CA VAL A 52 2.28 -16.53 33.46
C VAL A 52 1.19 -16.47 34.53
N LEU A 53 0.66 -15.29 34.83
CA LEU A 53 -0.41 -15.12 35.82
C LEU A 53 -1.69 -15.84 35.40
N ASP A 54 -2.01 -15.85 34.12
CA ASP A 54 -3.15 -16.61 33.59
C ASP A 54 -2.94 -18.11 33.78
N HIS A 55 -1.74 -18.62 33.47
CA HIS A 55 -1.39 -20.03 33.68
C HIS A 55 -1.39 -20.44 35.17
N LEU A 56 -1.23 -19.47 36.08
CA LEU A 56 -1.36 -19.64 37.53
C LEU A 56 -2.82 -19.55 38.02
N GLY A 57 -3.79 -19.42 37.12
CA GLY A 57 -5.24 -19.47 37.41
C GLY A 57 -5.87 -18.14 37.81
N THR A 58 -5.20 -17.00 37.56
CA THR A 58 -5.77 -15.68 37.89
C THR A 58 -6.77 -15.16 36.85
N HIS A 59 -6.82 -15.76 35.66
CA HIS A 59 -7.74 -15.41 34.57
C HIS A 59 -7.78 -13.90 34.25
N LEU A 60 -6.60 -13.26 34.14
CA LEU A 60 -6.43 -11.82 33.87
C LEU A 60 -6.58 -11.48 32.37
N LEU A 61 -7.72 -11.87 31.80
CA LEU A 61 -7.98 -11.91 30.36
C LEU A 61 -7.84 -10.53 29.69
N ILE A 62 -8.37 -9.47 30.31
CA ILE A 62 -8.22 -8.09 29.81
C ILE A 62 -6.74 -7.68 29.76
N GLY A 63 -5.94 -8.06 30.76
CA GLY A 63 -4.52 -7.74 30.80
C GLY A 63 -3.74 -8.42 29.67
N ILE A 64 -4.05 -9.69 29.40
CA ILE A 64 -3.46 -10.46 28.28
C ILE A 64 -3.83 -9.82 26.95
N VAL A 65 -5.12 -9.52 26.74
CA VAL A 65 -5.63 -8.89 25.50
C VAL A 65 -4.91 -7.57 25.24
N VAL A 66 -4.88 -6.68 26.23
CA VAL A 66 -4.30 -5.34 26.05
C VAL A 66 -2.79 -5.43 25.80
N THR A 67 -2.06 -6.21 26.60
CA THR A 67 -0.59 -6.32 26.44
C THR A 67 -0.20 -7.01 25.14
N SER A 68 -0.91 -8.09 24.77
CA SER A 68 -0.70 -8.80 23.50
C SER A 68 -1.07 -7.94 22.30
N ALA A 69 -2.17 -7.17 22.36
CA ALA A 69 -2.54 -6.25 21.30
C ALA A 69 -1.49 -5.16 21.12
N LEU A 70 -1.02 -4.52 22.20
CA LEU A 70 -0.02 -3.45 22.12
C LEU A 70 1.34 -3.96 21.59
N LEU A 71 1.83 -5.10 22.11
CA LEU A 71 3.05 -5.72 21.61
C LEU A 71 2.88 -6.21 20.17
N GLY A 72 1.72 -6.78 19.85
CA GLY A 72 1.34 -7.24 18.53
C GLY A 72 1.34 -6.12 17.49
N LEU A 73 0.71 -4.98 17.81
CA LEU A 73 0.73 -3.78 16.97
C LEU A 73 2.17 -3.30 16.74
N TRP A 74 2.99 -3.24 17.79
CA TRP A 74 4.39 -2.82 17.62
C TRP A 74 5.19 -3.78 16.72
N LEU A 75 5.05 -5.09 16.91
CA LEU A 75 5.67 -6.12 16.07
C LEU A 75 5.12 -6.17 14.64
N ALA A 76 3.90 -5.72 14.43
CA ALA A 76 3.33 -5.58 13.10
C ALA A 76 3.91 -4.35 12.38
N PHE A 77 4.04 -3.21 13.08
CA PHE A 77 4.41 -1.93 12.46
C PHE A 77 5.90 -1.68 12.33
N ARG A 78 6.67 -1.84 13.41
CA ARG A 78 8.08 -1.48 13.36
C ARG A 78 8.86 -2.38 12.39
N PRO A 79 8.61 -3.70 12.39
CA PRO A 79 9.18 -4.60 11.39
C PRO A 79 8.65 -4.40 9.96
N SER A 80 7.42 -3.92 9.75
CA SER A 80 6.95 -3.62 8.39
C SER A 80 7.73 -2.48 7.75
N GLU A 81 8.14 -1.46 8.51
CA GLU A 81 9.04 -0.41 8.01
C GLU A 81 10.39 -0.98 7.55
N TRP A 82 10.94 -1.97 8.27
CA TRP A 82 12.16 -2.66 7.83
C TRP A 82 11.93 -3.47 6.55
N ALA A 83 10.78 -4.16 6.43
CA ALA A 83 10.44 -4.86 5.20
C ALA A 83 10.32 -3.90 4.01
N VAL A 84 9.67 -2.76 4.21
CA VAL A 84 9.54 -1.69 3.22
C VAL A 84 10.91 -1.12 2.84
N ASP A 85 11.76 -0.79 3.81
CA ASP A 85 13.12 -0.31 3.57
C ASP A 85 13.94 -1.32 2.78
N GLY A 86 13.87 -2.60 3.16
CA GLY A 86 14.54 -3.69 2.46
C GLY A 86 14.08 -3.79 1.00
N LEU A 87 12.76 -3.81 0.79
CA LEU A 87 12.17 -3.91 -0.55
C LEU A 87 12.49 -2.69 -1.41
N ASP A 88 12.41 -1.47 -0.85
CA ASP A 88 12.79 -0.22 -1.54
C ASP A 88 14.24 -0.25 -2.02
N ASN A 89 15.16 -0.73 -1.19
CA ASN A 89 16.54 -0.90 -1.60
C ASN A 89 16.69 -1.93 -2.74
N LEU A 90 16.03 -3.09 -2.64
CA LEU A 90 16.03 -4.09 -3.72
C LEU A 90 15.52 -3.49 -5.04
N MET A 91 14.45 -2.70 -4.98
CA MET A 91 13.87 -2.05 -6.16
C MET A 91 14.80 -1.03 -6.81
N LYS A 92 15.57 -0.28 -6.01
CA LYS A 92 16.60 0.63 -6.52
C LYS A 92 17.69 -0.11 -7.31
N TYR A 93 18.10 -1.30 -6.87
CA TYR A 93 19.04 -2.14 -7.62
C TYR A 93 18.44 -2.66 -8.94
N VAL A 94 17.13 -2.91 -8.97
CA VAL A 94 16.43 -3.37 -10.19
C VAL A 94 16.11 -2.22 -11.14
N GLY A 95 16.03 -0.98 -10.65
CA GLY A 95 15.79 0.19 -11.47
C GLY A 95 14.34 0.36 -11.92
N LEU A 96 13.38 0.20 -11.02
CA LEU A 96 11.95 0.37 -11.32
C LEU A 96 11.56 1.85 -11.19
N THR A 97 10.54 2.30 -11.93
CA THR A 97 10.02 3.67 -11.84
C THR A 97 9.45 3.96 -10.44
N ALA A 98 9.39 5.23 -10.03
CA ALA A 98 8.92 5.63 -8.70
C ALA A 98 7.50 5.11 -8.37
N TYR A 99 6.62 5.08 -9.36
CA TYR A 99 5.28 4.51 -9.23
C TYR A 99 5.31 2.99 -9.02
N VAL A 100 6.06 2.26 -9.85
CA VAL A 100 6.18 0.79 -9.76
C VAL A 100 6.83 0.38 -8.43
N ALA A 101 7.81 1.17 -7.98
CA ALA A 101 8.39 1.00 -6.66
C ALA A 101 7.36 1.24 -5.55
N GLY A 102 6.50 2.25 -5.68
CA GLY A 102 5.36 2.46 -4.77
C GLY A 102 4.41 1.27 -4.72
N VAL A 103 4.01 0.72 -5.87
CA VAL A 103 3.15 -0.48 -5.92
C VAL A 103 3.82 -1.67 -5.24
N ILE A 104 5.09 -1.96 -5.55
CA ILE A 104 5.75 -3.12 -4.95
C ILE A 104 6.00 -2.86 -3.45
N SER A 105 6.30 -1.63 -3.05
CA SER A 105 6.37 -1.24 -1.63
C SER A 105 5.06 -1.49 -0.91
N SER A 106 3.92 -1.31 -1.59
CA SER A 106 2.59 -1.59 -1.01
C SER A 106 2.46 -3.03 -0.54
N LEU A 107 3.15 -3.98 -1.21
CA LEU A 107 3.20 -5.38 -0.78
C LEU A 107 3.63 -5.50 0.66
N ALA A 108 4.73 -4.83 1.02
CA ALA A 108 5.33 -4.88 2.34
C ALA A 108 4.58 -4.05 3.38
N SER A 109 4.08 -2.88 3.01
CA SER A 109 3.37 -1.99 3.94
C SER A 109 2.01 -2.52 4.37
N ASN A 110 1.34 -3.28 3.49
CA ASN A 110 0.05 -3.92 3.74
C ASN A 110 0.18 -5.37 4.28
N LEU A 111 1.41 -5.87 4.55
CA LEU A 111 1.61 -7.18 5.16
C LEU A 111 1.02 -7.31 6.57
N PRO A 112 1.10 -6.31 7.47
CA PRO A 112 0.51 -6.38 8.81
C PRO A 112 -0.94 -6.84 8.81
N GLU A 113 -1.77 -6.23 7.98
CA GLU A 113 -3.20 -6.51 7.83
C GLU A 113 -3.40 -7.89 7.20
N ALA A 114 -2.68 -8.19 6.11
CA ALA A 114 -2.78 -9.47 5.41
C ALA A 114 -2.40 -10.65 6.31
N VAL A 115 -1.35 -10.49 7.12
CA VAL A 115 -0.87 -11.55 8.01
C VAL A 115 -1.79 -11.71 9.21
N ALA A 116 -2.23 -10.62 9.84
CA ALA A 116 -3.19 -10.70 10.95
C ALA A 116 -4.51 -11.36 10.51
N ALA A 117 -5.09 -10.92 9.39
CA ALA A 117 -6.30 -11.51 8.84
C ALA A 117 -6.07 -12.95 8.37
N GLY A 118 -4.91 -13.27 7.79
CA GLY A 118 -4.59 -14.63 7.36
C GLY A 118 -4.47 -15.61 8.52
N ILE A 119 -3.92 -15.19 9.65
CA ILE A 119 -3.86 -16.01 10.85
C ILE A 119 -5.26 -16.25 11.41
N LEU A 120 -6.12 -15.23 11.45
CA LEU A 120 -7.53 -15.38 11.83
C LEU A 120 -8.25 -16.41 10.94
N LEU A 121 -8.05 -16.33 9.62
CA LEU A 121 -8.62 -17.28 8.67
C LEU A 121 -8.17 -18.72 8.93
N VAL A 122 -6.86 -18.92 9.12
CA VAL A 122 -6.28 -20.25 9.35
C VAL A 122 -6.76 -20.82 10.69
N ARG A 123 -6.83 -20.00 11.74
CA ARG A 123 -7.35 -20.41 13.04
C ARG A 123 -8.82 -20.78 12.97
N GLY A 124 -9.66 -19.91 12.41
CA GLY A 124 -11.09 -20.19 12.28
C GLY A 124 -11.36 -21.44 11.45
N ARG A 125 -10.58 -21.66 10.38
CA ARG A 125 -10.65 -22.92 9.62
C ARG A 125 -10.21 -24.13 10.44
N ALA A 126 -9.15 -24.02 11.22
CA ALA A 126 -8.66 -25.11 12.06
C ALA A 126 -9.70 -25.50 13.12
N GLU A 127 -10.37 -24.51 13.72
CA GLU A 127 -11.42 -24.71 14.72
C GLU A 127 -12.65 -25.42 14.11
N ILE A 128 -13.10 -25.02 12.91
CA ILE A 128 -14.20 -25.70 12.20
C ILE A 128 -13.86 -27.16 11.86
N LEU A 129 -12.59 -27.43 11.55
CA LEU A 129 -12.13 -28.76 11.14
C LEU A 129 -11.76 -29.66 12.32
N ASP A 130 -11.72 -29.15 13.56
CA ASP A 130 -11.42 -29.94 14.74
C ASP A 130 -12.64 -30.78 15.15
N PRO A 131 -12.61 -32.12 14.99
CA PRO A 131 -13.74 -32.97 15.34
C PRO A 131 -13.91 -33.14 16.85
N LEU A 132 -12.95 -32.68 17.67
CA LEU A 132 -12.96 -32.74 19.13
C LEU A 132 -13.16 -31.37 19.79
N GLY A 133 -13.15 -30.29 19.00
CA GLY A 133 -13.31 -28.93 19.47
C GLY A 133 -14.76 -28.48 19.44
N ASP A 134 -15.14 -27.66 20.42
CA ASP A 134 -16.39 -26.90 20.35
C ASP A 134 -16.13 -25.77 19.33
N ALA A 135 -16.55 -25.94 18.08
CA ALA A 135 -16.37 -24.95 17.00
C ALA A 135 -17.27 -23.71 17.20
N ILE A 136 -17.05 -22.98 18.30
CA ILE A 136 -17.91 -21.91 18.79
C ILE A 136 -17.71 -20.63 17.97
N TYR A 137 -16.47 -20.30 17.61
CA TYR A 137 -16.10 -19.01 17.01
C TYR A 137 -15.45 -19.13 15.62
N GLY A 138 -15.21 -20.35 15.13
CA GLY A 138 -14.47 -20.55 13.88
C GLY A 138 -15.03 -19.82 12.66
N GLN A 139 -16.36 -19.75 12.52
CA GLN A 139 -17.02 -19.00 11.43
C GLN A 139 -16.86 -17.48 11.61
N GLU A 140 -16.97 -17.00 12.83
CA GLU A 140 -16.84 -15.58 13.16
C GLU A 140 -15.40 -15.09 12.92
N LEU A 141 -14.39 -15.93 13.21
CA LEU A 141 -12.98 -15.65 12.92
C LEU A 141 -12.72 -15.57 11.41
N ILE A 142 -13.31 -16.47 10.62
CA ILE A 142 -13.23 -16.46 9.15
C ILE A 142 -13.89 -15.18 8.61
N SER A 143 -15.11 -14.85 9.05
CA SER A 143 -15.79 -13.62 8.62
C SER A 143 -14.98 -12.39 9.00
N THR A 144 -14.43 -12.34 10.21
CA THR A 144 -13.56 -11.25 10.66
C THR A 144 -12.33 -11.10 9.76
N ALA A 145 -11.69 -12.19 9.35
CA ALA A 145 -10.56 -12.16 8.42
C ALA A 145 -10.92 -11.52 7.07
N PHE A 146 -12.04 -11.94 6.48
CA PHE A 146 -12.53 -11.36 5.22
C PHE A 146 -12.91 -9.90 5.37
N TYR A 147 -13.59 -9.57 6.47
CA TYR A 147 -14.03 -8.21 6.74
C TYR A 147 -12.85 -7.28 6.97
N THR A 148 -11.84 -7.69 7.74
CA THR A 148 -10.61 -6.92 7.96
C THR A 148 -9.89 -6.65 6.64
N THR A 149 -9.83 -7.65 5.76
CA THR A 149 -9.16 -7.52 4.45
C THR A 149 -9.84 -6.45 3.58
N LEU A 150 -11.16 -6.49 3.45
CA LEU A 150 -11.87 -5.49 2.65
C LEU A 150 -11.98 -4.13 3.37
N ALA A 151 -12.03 -4.10 4.70
CA ALA A 151 -11.95 -2.88 5.47
C ALA A 151 -10.61 -2.18 5.25
N ALA A 152 -9.48 -2.91 5.25
CA ALA A 152 -8.16 -2.36 4.94
C ALA A 152 -8.12 -1.74 3.53
N ALA A 153 -8.68 -2.42 2.52
CA ALA A 153 -8.84 -1.85 1.19
C ALA A 153 -9.70 -0.56 1.19
N GLY A 154 -10.77 -0.53 1.99
CA GLY A 154 -11.60 0.66 2.18
C GLY A 154 -10.86 1.81 2.86
N PHE A 155 -10.11 1.56 3.92
CA PHE A 155 -9.29 2.59 4.56
C PHE A 155 -8.23 3.14 3.61
N ASN A 156 -7.62 2.30 2.77
CA ASN A 156 -6.73 2.75 1.71
C ASN A 156 -7.46 3.61 0.66
N ALA A 157 -8.73 3.33 0.35
CA ALA A 157 -9.53 4.20 -0.50
C ALA A 157 -9.84 5.57 0.14
N ILE A 158 -10.13 5.62 1.45
CA ILE A 158 -10.26 6.91 2.17
C ILE A 158 -8.94 7.69 2.09
N LEU A 159 -7.82 7.01 2.36
CA LEU A 159 -6.49 7.60 2.27
C LEU A 159 -6.19 8.14 0.86
N LEU A 160 -6.60 7.44 -0.19
CA LEU A 160 -6.45 7.90 -1.58
C LEU A 160 -7.07 9.29 -1.75
N GLY A 161 -8.31 9.47 -1.30
CA GLY A 161 -8.98 10.76 -1.37
C GLY A 161 -8.29 11.84 -0.54
N ILE A 162 -7.78 11.50 0.65
CA ILE A 162 -6.99 12.42 1.49
C ILE A 162 -5.71 12.84 0.76
N VAL A 163 -4.99 11.90 0.15
CA VAL A 163 -3.76 12.17 -0.59
C VAL A 163 -4.03 13.04 -1.82
N ILE A 164 -5.13 12.83 -2.54
CA ILE A 164 -5.56 13.70 -3.64
C ILE A 164 -5.79 15.13 -3.13
N LEU A 165 -6.50 15.29 -2.00
CA LEU A 165 -6.76 16.60 -1.39
C LEU A 165 -5.49 17.31 -0.94
N VAL A 166 -4.60 16.59 -0.26
CA VAL A 166 -3.34 17.14 0.26
C VAL A 166 -2.39 17.49 -0.88
N GLY A 167 -2.26 16.60 -1.87
CA GLY A 167 -1.43 16.81 -3.06
C GLY A 167 -1.95 17.94 -3.95
N GLY A 168 -3.27 18.07 -4.06
CA GLY A 168 -3.94 19.10 -4.85
C GLY A 168 -4.01 20.47 -4.19
N LYS A 169 -3.65 20.63 -2.90
CA LYS A 169 -3.89 21.85 -2.10
C LYS A 169 -3.36 23.15 -2.73
N LYS A 170 -2.27 23.09 -3.52
CA LYS A 170 -1.68 24.29 -4.18
C LYS A 170 -2.29 24.60 -5.55
N LYS A 171 -2.61 23.58 -6.35
CA LYS A 171 -3.02 23.71 -7.76
C LYS A 171 -4.51 23.39 -7.99
N GLY A 172 -5.23 22.96 -6.97
CA GLY A 172 -6.61 22.41 -7.06
C GLY A 172 -6.68 20.99 -7.64
N HIS A 173 -5.55 20.44 -8.09
CA HIS A 173 -5.45 19.12 -8.69
C HIS A 173 -4.03 18.55 -8.54
N VAL A 174 -3.94 17.24 -8.62
CA VAL A 174 -2.69 16.48 -8.79
C VAL A 174 -2.54 16.18 -10.28
N GLU A 175 -1.42 16.60 -10.87
CA GLU A 175 -1.06 16.24 -12.26
C GLU A 175 -0.38 14.88 -12.24
N ILE A 176 -0.83 13.96 -13.10
CA ILE A 176 -0.25 12.62 -13.20
C ILE A 176 0.67 12.58 -14.41
N LYS A 177 1.89 12.05 -14.21
CA LYS A 177 2.87 11.89 -15.29
C LYS A 177 2.39 10.88 -16.35
N GLN A 178 2.69 11.14 -17.63
CA GLN A 178 2.28 10.29 -18.76
C GLN A 178 2.69 8.82 -18.63
N GLU A 179 3.88 8.56 -18.09
CA GLU A 179 4.36 7.19 -17.84
C GLU A 179 3.52 6.46 -16.80
N THR A 180 3.15 7.18 -15.74
CA THR A 180 2.25 6.71 -14.68
C THR A 180 0.86 6.41 -15.24
N ILE A 181 0.31 7.29 -16.08
CA ILE A 181 -1.00 7.09 -16.75
C ILE A 181 -1.04 5.81 -17.57
N GLN A 182 0.01 5.50 -18.33
CA GLN A 182 0.02 4.27 -19.14
C GLN A 182 0.16 2.98 -18.32
N ALA A 183 0.74 3.05 -17.11
CA ALA A 183 0.80 1.93 -16.18
C ALA A 183 -0.53 1.81 -15.39
N GLU A 184 -1.01 2.92 -14.83
CA GLU A 184 -2.24 3.04 -14.06
C GLU A 184 -3.48 2.68 -14.87
N SER A 185 -3.59 3.15 -16.11
CA SER A 185 -4.79 2.93 -16.92
C SER A 185 -5.01 1.46 -17.23
N VAL A 186 -3.93 0.67 -17.38
CA VAL A 186 -4.03 -0.79 -17.55
C VAL A 186 -4.37 -1.44 -16.22
N LEU A 187 -3.68 -1.03 -15.15
CA LEU A 187 -3.89 -1.54 -13.81
C LEU A 187 -5.34 -1.40 -13.35
N LEU A 188 -5.84 -0.17 -13.35
CA LEU A 188 -7.16 0.13 -12.81
C LEU A 188 -8.27 -0.47 -13.69
N ARG A 189 -8.04 -0.63 -15.00
CA ARG A 189 -8.98 -1.36 -15.88
C ARG A 189 -9.10 -2.82 -15.47
N TRP A 190 -7.97 -3.51 -15.30
CA TRP A 190 -7.99 -4.92 -14.90
C TRP A 190 -8.54 -5.10 -13.49
N GLY A 191 -8.10 -4.28 -12.55
CA GLY A 191 -8.60 -4.29 -11.18
C GLY A 191 -10.11 -4.05 -11.11
N PHE A 192 -10.62 -3.06 -11.86
CA PHE A 192 -12.05 -2.81 -11.96
C PHE A 192 -12.80 -4.02 -12.52
N VAL A 193 -12.35 -4.59 -13.63
CA VAL A 193 -13.04 -5.74 -14.26
C VAL A 193 -13.07 -6.93 -13.30
N ALA A 194 -11.95 -7.25 -12.64
CA ALA A 194 -11.87 -8.36 -11.70
C ALA A 194 -12.79 -8.16 -10.48
N MET A 195 -12.79 -6.96 -9.90
CA MET A 195 -13.65 -6.62 -8.76
C MET A 195 -15.14 -6.57 -9.14
N PHE A 196 -15.45 -5.98 -10.29
CA PHE A 196 -16.82 -5.89 -10.78
C PHE A 196 -17.41 -7.27 -11.10
N LEU A 197 -16.64 -8.15 -11.74
CA LEU A 197 -17.07 -9.52 -11.99
C LEU A 197 -17.26 -10.30 -10.69
N THR A 198 -16.36 -10.13 -9.72
CA THR A 198 -16.50 -10.73 -8.38
C THR A 198 -17.77 -10.26 -7.68
N PHE A 199 -18.04 -8.95 -7.72
CA PHE A 199 -19.27 -8.37 -7.19
C PHE A 199 -20.52 -8.93 -7.91
N ALA A 200 -20.49 -9.02 -9.25
CA ALA A 200 -21.60 -9.57 -10.02
C ALA A 200 -21.88 -11.04 -9.68
N ILE A 201 -20.83 -11.85 -9.54
CA ILE A 201 -20.93 -13.24 -9.10
C ILE A 201 -21.50 -13.30 -7.68
N ALA A 202 -21.01 -12.45 -6.77
CA ALA A 202 -21.51 -12.40 -5.40
C ALA A 202 -23.00 -12.04 -5.33
N ILE A 203 -23.47 -11.11 -6.17
CA ILE A 203 -24.91 -10.80 -6.30
C ILE A 203 -25.69 -12.03 -6.78
N VAL A 204 -25.19 -12.75 -7.78
CA VAL A 204 -25.89 -13.93 -8.31
C VAL A 204 -26.03 -15.00 -7.23
N GLU A 205 -24.97 -15.29 -6.49
CA GLU A 205 -24.98 -16.23 -5.37
C GLU A 205 -25.93 -15.78 -4.25
N PHE A 206 -25.87 -14.49 -3.91
CA PHE A 206 -26.77 -13.87 -2.94
C PHE A 206 -28.23 -14.08 -3.34
N ILE A 207 -28.63 -13.65 -4.54
CA ILE A 207 -30.00 -13.80 -5.06
C ILE A 207 -30.40 -15.27 -5.12
N HIS A 208 -29.50 -16.17 -5.54
CA HIS A 208 -29.79 -17.60 -5.62
C HIS A 208 -30.17 -18.17 -4.24
N LYS A 209 -29.40 -17.88 -3.20
CA LYS A 209 -29.74 -18.30 -1.83
C LYS A 209 -31.04 -17.67 -1.33
N ILE A 210 -31.31 -16.40 -1.65
CA ILE A 210 -32.61 -15.78 -1.33
C ILE A 210 -33.76 -16.59 -1.89
N ILE A 211 -33.69 -16.95 -3.17
CA ILE A 211 -34.73 -17.71 -3.85
C ILE A 211 -34.91 -19.09 -3.20
N VAL A 212 -33.81 -19.78 -2.88
CA VAL A 212 -33.84 -21.10 -2.24
C VAL A 212 -34.50 -21.03 -0.86
N GLU A 213 -34.17 -20.03 -0.05
CA GLU A 213 -34.73 -19.84 1.30
C GLU A 213 -36.25 -19.57 1.25
N ILE A 214 -36.67 -18.71 0.33
CA ILE A 214 -38.10 -18.41 0.09
C ILE A 214 -38.85 -19.67 -0.35
N GLN A 215 -38.25 -20.48 -1.24
CA GLN A 215 -38.85 -21.74 -1.69
C GLN A 215 -38.94 -22.79 -0.57
N ALA A 216 -38.00 -22.77 0.38
CA ALA A 216 -38.03 -23.63 1.56
C ALA A 216 -39.08 -23.20 2.61
N GLY A 217 -39.78 -22.08 2.39
CA GLY A 217 -40.77 -21.53 3.32
C GLY A 217 -40.14 -20.80 4.51
N GLY A 218 -38.86 -20.42 4.44
CA GLY A 218 -38.17 -19.64 5.45
C GLY A 218 -38.65 -18.18 5.48
N ASN A 219 -38.61 -17.55 6.67
CA ASN A 219 -38.87 -16.12 6.80
C ASN A 219 -37.61 -15.33 6.43
N PHE A 220 -37.74 -14.49 5.40
CA PHE A 220 -36.73 -13.52 5.04
C PHE A 220 -36.68 -12.39 6.09
N GLY A 221 -35.51 -12.16 6.71
CA GLY A 221 -35.31 -11.08 7.70
C GLY A 221 -35.04 -11.53 9.15
N GLY A 222 -34.93 -12.83 9.43
CA GLY A 222 -34.78 -13.36 10.79
C GLY A 222 -33.34 -13.58 11.29
N GLY A 223 -32.45 -12.58 11.17
CA GLY A 223 -31.18 -12.50 11.95
C GLY A 223 -29.87 -12.92 11.25
N GLY A 224 -28.94 -11.98 11.06
CA GLY A 224 -27.48 -12.22 11.02
C GLY A 224 -26.91 -13.28 10.05
N TYR A 225 -27.50 -13.52 8.88
CA TYR A 225 -27.09 -14.63 8.02
C TYR A 225 -26.05 -14.27 6.95
N VAL A 226 -25.09 -15.18 6.76
CA VAL A 226 -24.30 -15.29 5.53
C VAL A 226 -25.21 -15.87 4.43
N TYR A 227 -25.49 -15.05 3.42
CA TYR A 227 -26.42 -15.35 2.32
C TYR A 227 -25.75 -16.04 1.13
N GLY A 228 -24.48 -16.43 1.21
CA GLY A 228 -23.79 -17.00 0.06
C GLY A 228 -22.34 -17.32 0.37
N GLU A 229 -21.69 -18.02 -0.53
CA GLU A 229 -20.25 -18.19 -0.51
C GLU A 229 -19.68 -17.84 -1.88
N LEU A 230 -18.59 -17.10 -1.93
CA LEU A 230 -17.94 -16.76 -3.19
C LEU A 230 -17.34 -18.04 -3.82
N PRO A 231 -17.66 -18.36 -5.09
CA PRO A 231 -17.09 -19.52 -5.75
C PRO A 231 -15.56 -19.44 -5.82
N ARG A 232 -14.87 -20.53 -5.46
CA ARG A 232 -13.40 -20.59 -5.48
C ARG A 232 -12.78 -20.22 -6.83
N MET A 233 -13.48 -20.49 -7.94
CA MET A 233 -13.00 -20.12 -9.27
C MET A 233 -12.93 -18.59 -9.46
N ALA A 234 -13.86 -17.83 -8.88
CA ALA A 234 -13.80 -16.38 -8.87
C ALA A 234 -12.59 -15.89 -8.06
N ALA A 235 -12.34 -16.52 -6.91
CA ALA A 235 -11.18 -16.23 -6.07
C ALA A 235 -9.84 -16.51 -6.77
N VAL A 236 -9.73 -17.63 -7.50
CA VAL A 236 -8.55 -17.93 -8.33
C VAL A 236 -8.37 -16.85 -9.41
N ALA A 237 -9.45 -16.41 -10.06
CA ALA A 237 -9.37 -15.36 -11.06
C ALA A 237 -8.85 -14.03 -10.48
N LEU A 238 -9.24 -13.66 -9.26
CA LEU A 238 -8.71 -12.48 -8.56
C LEU A 238 -7.19 -12.55 -8.37
N VAL A 239 -6.69 -13.65 -7.80
CA VAL A 239 -5.25 -13.84 -7.53
C VAL A 239 -4.46 -13.87 -8.83
N VAL A 240 -4.91 -14.65 -9.82
CA VAL A 240 -4.25 -14.74 -11.13
C VAL A 240 -4.23 -13.37 -11.81
N SER A 241 -5.30 -12.60 -11.72
CA SER A 241 -5.35 -11.23 -12.27
C SER A 241 -4.30 -10.33 -11.62
N TYR A 242 -4.14 -10.38 -10.29
CA TYR A 242 -3.12 -9.61 -9.59
C TYR A 242 -1.70 -10.05 -9.96
N VAL A 243 -1.44 -11.35 -10.08
CA VAL A 243 -0.11 -11.87 -10.45
C VAL A 243 0.26 -11.47 -11.88
N ILE A 244 -0.66 -11.62 -12.84
CA ILE A 244 -0.47 -11.17 -14.22
C ILE A 244 -0.19 -9.67 -14.26
N TYR A 245 -0.94 -8.89 -13.49
CA TYR A 245 -0.70 -7.46 -13.32
C TYR A 245 0.72 -7.17 -12.82
N LEU A 246 1.15 -7.79 -11.73
CA LEU A 246 2.43 -7.52 -11.10
C LEU A 246 3.58 -7.84 -12.07
N ILE A 247 3.48 -8.96 -12.80
CA ILE A 247 4.44 -9.33 -13.84
C ILE A 247 4.47 -8.28 -14.95
N TYR A 248 3.31 -7.87 -15.47
CA TYR A 248 3.23 -6.85 -16.51
C TYR A 248 3.87 -5.53 -16.06
N LEU A 249 3.59 -5.10 -14.83
CA LEU A 249 4.13 -3.87 -14.24
C LEU A 249 5.66 -3.92 -14.16
N ILE A 250 6.22 -5.04 -13.67
CA ILE A 250 7.68 -5.23 -13.56
C ILE A 250 8.34 -5.22 -14.95
N ILE A 251 7.74 -5.89 -15.93
CA ILE A 251 8.27 -5.95 -17.30
C ILE A 251 8.26 -4.55 -17.93
N LYS A 252 7.12 -3.85 -17.86
CA LYS A 252 6.96 -2.52 -18.46
C LYS A 252 7.84 -1.47 -17.77
N GLY A 253 7.92 -1.50 -16.43
CA GLY A 253 8.78 -0.60 -15.66
C GLY A 253 10.25 -0.69 -16.06
N ARG A 254 10.74 -1.90 -16.39
CA ARG A 254 12.10 -2.10 -16.92
C ARG A 254 12.29 -1.55 -18.34
N GLN A 255 11.28 -1.63 -19.19
CA GLN A 255 11.35 -1.12 -20.56
C GLN A 255 11.39 0.41 -20.61
N THR A 256 10.61 1.10 -19.77
CA THR A 256 10.63 2.57 -19.69
C THR A 256 12.03 3.09 -19.35
N LYS A 257 12.69 2.49 -18.34
CA LYS A 257 14.06 2.84 -17.97
C LYS A 257 15.08 2.59 -19.09
N ALA A 258 14.92 1.51 -19.85
CA ALA A 258 15.81 1.23 -20.98
C ALA A 258 15.69 2.32 -22.06
N ILE A 259 14.49 2.84 -22.30
CA ILE A 259 14.24 3.91 -23.27
C ILE A 259 14.83 5.24 -22.78
N GLU A 260 14.66 5.60 -21.50
CA GLU A 260 15.28 6.79 -20.89
C GLU A 260 16.82 6.75 -20.99
N ALA A 261 17.43 5.60 -20.67
CA ALA A 261 18.89 5.43 -20.75
C ALA A 261 19.43 5.59 -22.18
N ILE A 262 18.62 5.22 -23.19
CA ILE A 262 18.94 5.42 -24.62
C ILE A 262 18.74 6.89 -25.03
N GLY A 263 17.77 7.59 -24.43
CA GLY A 263 17.55 9.03 -24.61
C GLY A 263 18.71 9.88 -24.06
N GLU A 264 19.16 9.59 -22.84
CA GLU A 264 20.29 10.28 -22.19
C GLU A 264 21.64 10.03 -22.89
N THR A 265 21.81 8.88 -23.54
CA THR A 265 23.02 8.59 -24.33
C THR A 265 23.06 9.34 -25.66
N LYS A 266 21.92 9.77 -26.20
CA LYS A 266 21.85 10.62 -27.39
C LYS A 266 22.04 12.11 -27.09
N THR A 267 21.78 12.56 -25.86
CA THR A 267 21.91 13.98 -25.45
C THR A 267 23.23 14.31 -24.78
N LYS A 268 24.07 13.32 -24.42
CA LYS A 268 25.46 13.59 -24.05
C LYS A 268 26.25 14.06 -25.27
N PRO A 269 26.82 15.28 -25.28
CA PRO A 269 27.69 15.70 -26.37
C PRO A 269 28.88 14.75 -26.39
N THR A 270 29.04 14.04 -27.50
CA THR A 270 30.23 13.23 -27.72
C THR A 270 31.42 14.18 -27.61
N ARG A 271 32.30 13.99 -26.61
CA ARG A 271 33.61 14.64 -26.53
C ARG A 271 34.48 14.12 -27.69
N SER A 272 34.12 14.47 -28.91
CA SER A 272 34.91 14.24 -30.11
C SER A 272 35.69 15.52 -30.36
N LYS A 273 36.92 15.55 -29.84
CA LYS A 273 38.06 16.32 -30.37
C LYS A 273 37.71 17.73 -30.91
N LEU A 274 37.25 18.63 -30.05
CA LEU A 274 37.33 20.07 -30.32
C LEU A 274 38.65 20.59 -29.77
N ASP A 275 39.72 20.21 -30.47
CA ASP A 275 40.98 20.91 -30.44
C ASP A 275 41.34 21.19 -31.90
N LYS A 276 40.79 22.28 -32.43
CA LYS A 276 41.22 22.93 -33.68
C LYS A 276 40.54 24.31 -33.81
N LYS A 277 41.36 25.33 -33.50
CA LYS A 277 41.31 26.74 -33.95
C LYS A 277 39.93 27.33 -34.28
N MET A 278 39.48 28.26 -33.44
CA MET A 278 38.50 29.28 -33.82
C MET A 278 38.96 29.96 -35.12
N PRO A 279 38.11 30.05 -36.17
CA PRO A 279 38.34 30.96 -37.27
C PRO A 279 37.98 32.40 -36.83
N ASP A 280 38.70 33.37 -37.39
CA ASP A 280 38.47 34.80 -37.20
C ASP A 280 37.04 35.23 -37.60
N PRO A 281 36.51 36.33 -37.01
CA PRO A 281 35.13 36.75 -37.24
C PRO A 281 34.98 37.28 -38.67
N VAL A 282 34.21 36.57 -39.50
CA VAL A 282 33.78 37.04 -40.83
C VAL A 282 32.36 37.60 -40.71
N ASP A 283 32.15 38.70 -41.44
CA ASP A 283 30.96 39.57 -41.49
C ASP A 283 29.61 38.84 -41.45
N ARG A 284 28.68 39.46 -40.70
CA ARG A 284 27.28 39.04 -40.58
C ARG A 284 26.55 39.32 -41.90
N ASP A 285 25.96 38.29 -42.48
CA ASP A 285 24.98 38.40 -43.55
C ASP A 285 23.60 38.06 -42.98
N ASP A 286 22.70 39.05 -42.96
CA ASP A 286 21.45 39.10 -42.18
C ASP A 286 20.28 38.24 -42.77
N ASN A 287 20.56 37.11 -43.44
CA ASN A 287 19.51 36.34 -44.12
C ASN A 287 19.54 34.81 -43.95
N ILE A 288 20.08 34.32 -42.85
CA ILE A 288 19.93 32.91 -42.47
C ILE A 288 19.03 32.84 -41.24
N ILE A 289 17.82 32.29 -41.42
CA ILE A 289 16.94 31.90 -40.31
C ILE A 289 17.65 30.76 -39.58
N GLU A 290 18.29 31.07 -38.46
CA GLU A 290 18.80 30.05 -37.54
C GLU A 290 17.61 29.20 -37.04
N PRO A 291 17.77 27.86 -36.89
CA PRO A 291 16.79 27.09 -36.17
C PRO A 291 16.79 27.60 -34.73
N ILE A 292 15.62 28.01 -34.26
CA ILE A 292 15.38 28.42 -32.87
C ILE A 292 15.93 27.30 -31.99
N ALA A 293 17.06 27.55 -31.32
CA ALA A 293 17.53 26.69 -30.26
C ALA A 293 16.44 26.68 -29.21
N ASP A 294 15.80 25.52 -29.03
CA ASP A 294 14.72 25.33 -28.08
C ASP A 294 15.14 25.88 -26.71
N GLU A 295 14.22 26.57 -26.05
CA GLU A 295 14.39 27.27 -24.76
C GLU A 295 14.99 26.38 -23.65
N GLU A 296 14.96 25.06 -23.84
CA GLU A 296 15.62 24.03 -23.02
C GLU A 296 17.15 24.09 -23.05
N ASP A 297 17.78 24.39 -24.19
CA ASP A 297 19.25 24.37 -24.33
C ASP A 297 19.90 25.58 -23.61
N PHE A 298 19.16 26.69 -23.50
CA PHE A 298 19.58 27.86 -22.72
C PHE A 298 19.45 27.62 -21.20
N LEU A 299 18.42 26.87 -20.76
CA LEU A 299 18.25 26.47 -19.36
C LEU A 299 19.30 25.43 -18.92
N TYR A 300 19.78 24.60 -19.85
CA TYR A 300 20.85 23.64 -19.62
C TYR A 300 22.18 24.32 -19.26
N ARG A 301 22.54 25.41 -19.95
CA ARG A 301 23.80 26.13 -19.72
C ARG A 301 23.83 26.98 -18.45
N LYS A 302 22.67 27.46 -17.97
CA LYS A 302 22.63 28.43 -16.85
C LYS A 302 22.46 27.78 -15.47
N SER A 303 22.00 26.53 -15.40
CA SER A 303 21.59 25.94 -14.12
C SER A 303 22.69 25.14 -13.42
N GLY A 304 23.72 24.63 -14.12
CA GLY A 304 24.81 23.84 -13.51
C GLY A 304 24.34 22.62 -12.69
N LYS A 305 23.05 22.31 -12.73
CA LYS A 305 22.42 21.24 -11.99
C LYS A 305 22.30 20.06 -12.94
N LEU A 306 22.96 18.97 -12.55
CA LEU A 306 22.63 17.65 -13.06
C LEU A 306 21.12 17.51 -13.05
N VAL A 307 20.56 17.18 -14.23
CA VAL A 307 19.16 16.80 -14.42
C VAL A 307 18.75 15.94 -13.23
N ASP A 308 17.72 16.39 -12.50
CA ASP A 308 17.14 15.65 -11.39
C ASP A 308 16.88 14.23 -11.88
N ASN A 309 17.74 13.31 -11.47
CA ASN A 309 17.59 11.91 -11.77
C ASN A 309 16.20 11.52 -11.24
N PRO A 310 15.25 11.05 -12.07
CA PRO A 310 13.88 10.76 -11.65
C PRO A 310 13.80 9.67 -10.55
N TYR A 311 14.92 9.01 -10.24
CA TYR A 311 15.10 8.08 -9.13
C TYR A 311 15.49 8.75 -7.79
N LEU A 312 15.76 10.06 -7.75
CA LEU A 312 16.03 10.81 -6.52
C LEU A 312 14.73 11.14 -5.79
N VAL A 313 14.34 10.22 -4.92
CA VAL A 313 13.37 10.45 -3.85
C VAL A 313 13.83 11.69 -3.06
N ALA A 314 13.14 12.83 -3.20
CA ALA A 314 13.52 14.10 -2.53
C ALA A 314 13.90 13.93 -1.02
N PRO A 315 14.76 14.78 -0.44
CA PRO A 315 15.50 14.52 0.82
C PRO A 315 14.65 14.23 2.07
N ALA A 316 13.34 14.47 2.02
CA ALA A 316 12.44 14.30 3.15
C ALA A 316 11.76 12.90 3.24
N LEU A 317 12.13 11.94 2.37
CA LEU A 317 11.87 10.49 2.48
C LEU A 317 13.10 9.68 2.01
N GLU A 318 14.32 10.16 2.25
CA GLU A 318 15.52 9.36 1.97
C GLU A 318 15.53 8.12 2.89
N ARG A 319 14.94 7.03 2.40
CA ARG A 319 15.00 5.69 2.97
C ARG A 319 16.47 5.25 2.99
N PRO A 320 16.95 4.59 4.05
CA PRO A 320 18.37 4.30 4.20
C PRO A 320 18.89 3.44 3.04
N HIS A 321 19.94 3.89 2.37
CA HIS A 321 20.62 3.10 1.35
C HIS A 321 21.48 2.02 2.02
N VAL A 322 21.16 0.75 1.79
CA VAL A 322 21.90 -0.40 2.33
C VAL A 322 22.32 -1.39 1.23
N SER A 323 23.26 -2.27 1.54
CA SER A 323 23.71 -3.30 0.59
C SER A 323 22.59 -4.32 0.30
N MET A 324 22.66 -4.98 -0.86
CA MET A 324 21.70 -6.02 -1.27
C MET A 324 21.47 -7.10 -0.20
N GLY A 325 22.55 -7.59 0.42
CA GLY A 325 22.46 -8.57 1.49
C GLY A 325 21.75 -8.03 2.74
N ALA A 326 22.04 -6.78 3.12
CA ALA A 326 21.33 -6.12 4.21
C ALA A 326 19.85 -5.91 3.89
N SER A 327 19.50 -5.61 2.64
CA SER A 327 18.11 -5.49 2.18
C SER A 327 17.33 -6.79 2.35
N ILE A 328 17.93 -7.93 1.95
CA ILE A 328 17.30 -9.25 2.13
C ILE A 328 17.07 -9.54 3.61
N VAL A 329 18.06 -9.26 4.46
CA VAL A 329 17.92 -9.45 5.91
C VAL A 329 16.80 -8.57 6.49
N LEU A 330 16.70 -7.31 6.06
CA LEU A 330 15.62 -6.41 6.48
C LEU A 330 14.23 -6.95 6.08
N VAL A 331 14.09 -7.47 4.86
CA VAL A 331 12.84 -8.11 4.40
C VAL A 331 12.48 -9.31 5.27
N LEU A 332 13.42 -10.23 5.49
CA LEU A 332 13.17 -11.44 6.28
C LEU A 332 12.85 -11.12 7.74
N LEU A 333 13.59 -10.19 8.33
CA LEU A 333 13.38 -9.76 9.72
C LEU A 333 12.06 -9.02 9.86
N GLY A 334 11.70 -8.20 8.88
CA GLY A 334 10.41 -7.54 8.80
C GLY A 334 9.24 -8.53 8.74
N ILE A 335 9.26 -9.47 7.79
CA ILE A 335 8.24 -10.52 7.66
C ILE A 335 8.12 -11.35 8.95
N SER A 336 9.24 -11.70 9.59
CA SER A 336 9.24 -12.47 10.83
C SER A 336 8.59 -11.70 11.99
N GLY A 337 8.89 -10.41 12.12
CA GLY A 337 8.26 -9.53 13.10
C GLY A 337 6.75 -9.41 12.86
N ILE A 338 6.35 -9.18 11.61
CA ILE A 338 4.94 -9.09 11.21
C ILE A 338 4.19 -10.38 11.52
N ALA A 339 4.78 -11.54 11.27
CA ALA A 339 4.19 -12.84 11.62
C ALA A 339 3.97 -12.98 13.13
N GLY A 340 4.95 -12.60 13.95
CA GLY A 340 4.81 -12.58 15.41
C GLY A 340 3.75 -11.58 15.88
N GLY A 341 3.71 -10.38 15.29
CA GLY A 341 2.73 -9.36 15.60
C GLY A 341 1.31 -9.78 15.24
N GLY A 342 1.12 -10.33 14.04
CA GLY A 342 -0.16 -10.87 13.58
C GLY A 342 -0.65 -12.02 14.46
N TYR A 343 0.25 -12.88 14.96
CA TYR A 343 -0.11 -13.93 15.91
C TYR A 343 -0.68 -13.36 17.21
N LEU A 344 0.01 -12.38 17.83
CA LEU A 344 -0.46 -11.75 19.05
C LEU A 344 -1.77 -10.97 18.85
N LEU A 345 -1.91 -10.26 17.73
CA LEU A 345 -3.13 -9.54 17.37
C LEU A 345 -4.31 -10.50 17.16
N SER A 346 -4.10 -11.59 16.43
CA SER A 346 -5.14 -12.59 16.20
C SER A 346 -5.66 -13.20 17.50
N HIS A 347 -4.76 -13.46 18.46
CA HIS A 347 -5.14 -13.98 19.75
C HIS A 347 -5.87 -12.95 20.62
N ALA A 348 -5.47 -11.67 20.56
CA ALA A 348 -6.21 -10.60 21.22
C ALA A 348 -7.63 -10.46 20.64
N VAL A 349 -7.80 -10.59 19.31
CA VAL A 349 -9.11 -10.56 18.65
C VAL A 349 -10.00 -11.72 19.10
N GLU A 350 -9.48 -12.95 19.07
CA GLU A 350 -10.17 -14.16 19.54
C GLU A 350 -10.65 -14.01 20.98
N GLN A 351 -9.78 -13.57 21.89
CA GLN A 351 -10.14 -13.32 23.29
C GLN A 351 -11.20 -12.21 23.45
N VAL A 352 -11.16 -11.17 22.61
CA VAL A 352 -12.21 -10.14 22.60
C VAL A 352 -13.54 -10.73 22.13
N MET A 353 -13.55 -11.60 21.13
CA MET A 353 -14.76 -12.27 20.65
C MET A 353 -15.35 -13.21 21.71
N GLU A 354 -14.50 -13.93 22.45
CA GLU A 354 -14.93 -14.82 23.53
C GLU A 354 -15.52 -14.08 24.74
N THR A 355 -15.01 -12.86 25.03
CA THR A 355 -15.33 -12.16 26.28
C THR A 355 -16.22 -10.94 26.13
N THR A 356 -16.44 -10.48 24.90
CA THR A 356 -17.26 -9.30 24.62
C THR A 356 -18.35 -9.65 23.62
N SER A 357 -19.47 -8.93 23.68
CA SER A 357 -20.53 -9.02 22.69
C SER A 357 -20.30 -8.05 21.51
N LEU A 358 -19.04 -7.76 21.18
CA LEU A 358 -18.72 -6.85 20.07
C LEU A 358 -18.99 -7.55 18.74
N ASN A 359 -19.67 -6.84 17.84
CA ASN A 359 -19.94 -7.37 16.50
C ASN A 359 -18.63 -7.52 15.71
N ILE A 360 -18.50 -8.65 15.00
CA ILE A 360 -17.34 -8.98 14.16
C ILE A 360 -16.98 -7.90 13.12
N GLY A 361 -17.96 -7.19 12.56
CA GLY A 361 -17.73 -6.09 11.64
C GLY A 361 -17.06 -4.89 12.32
N ILE A 362 -17.40 -4.59 13.58
CA ILE A 362 -16.74 -3.54 14.37
C ILE A 362 -15.29 -3.95 14.66
N ILE A 363 -15.08 -5.20 15.10
CA ILE A 363 -13.75 -5.75 15.35
C ILE A 363 -12.90 -5.65 14.08
N ALA A 364 -13.45 -6.07 12.95
CA ALA A 364 -12.78 -6.04 11.66
C ALA A 364 -12.41 -4.62 11.21
N LEU A 365 -13.28 -3.63 11.41
CA LEU A 365 -13.00 -2.22 11.14
C LEU A 365 -11.87 -1.69 12.04
N ILE A 366 -11.89 -2.00 13.33
CA ILE A 366 -10.84 -1.58 14.27
C ILE A 366 -9.49 -2.17 13.86
N VAL A 367 -9.44 -3.48 13.61
CA VAL A 367 -8.21 -4.17 13.21
C VAL A 367 -7.71 -3.62 11.87
N GLY A 368 -8.58 -3.54 10.86
CA GLY A 368 -8.26 -3.05 9.52
C GLY A 368 -7.82 -1.59 9.49
N PHE A 369 -8.37 -0.74 10.36
CA PHE A 369 -7.92 0.65 10.49
C PHE A 369 -6.59 0.74 11.23
N SER A 370 -6.48 0.05 12.37
CA SER A 370 -5.31 0.15 13.26
C SER A 370 -4.02 -0.20 12.52
N GLY A 371 -4.08 -1.22 11.65
CA GLY A 371 -2.99 -1.65 10.78
C GLY A 371 -2.41 -0.52 9.95
N ALA A 372 -3.32 0.24 9.33
CA ALA A 372 -2.99 1.14 8.23
C ALA A 372 -2.56 2.54 8.70
N ILE A 373 -2.85 2.92 9.96
CA ILE A 373 -2.57 4.27 10.50
C ILE A 373 -1.13 4.76 10.25
N PRO A 374 -0.07 3.98 10.54
CA PRO A 374 1.30 4.45 10.35
C PRO A 374 1.61 4.74 8.87
N GLU A 375 1.21 3.83 7.98
CA GLU A 375 1.39 3.97 6.53
C GLU A 375 0.60 5.19 6.00
N HIS A 376 -0.63 5.36 6.47
CA HIS A 376 -1.47 6.51 6.13
C HIS A 376 -0.77 7.82 6.45
N GLY A 377 -0.13 7.91 7.63
CA GLY A 377 0.69 9.06 8.01
C GLY A 377 1.84 9.32 7.03
N VAL A 378 2.58 8.28 6.64
CA VAL A 378 3.69 8.39 5.68
C VAL A 378 3.19 8.85 4.31
N ALA A 379 2.08 8.30 3.82
CA ALA A 379 1.51 8.66 2.53
C ALA A 379 1.00 10.10 2.49
N VAL A 380 0.32 10.57 3.54
CA VAL A 380 -0.11 11.97 3.68
C VAL A 380 1.10 12.91 3.71
N VAL A 381 2.13 12.58 4.46
CA VAL A 381 3.37 13.38 4.52
C VAL A 381 4.09 13.41 3.17
N ALA A 382 4.11 12.28 2.44
CA ALA A 382 4.66 12.20 1.09
C ALA A 382 3.92 13.12 0.12
N ALA A 383 2.58 13.07 0.14
CA ALA A 383 1.72 13.93 -0.68
C ALA A 383 1.93 15.42 -0.35
N ALA A 384 2.00 15.77 0.94
CA ALA A 384 2.24 17.15 1.40
C ALA A 384 3.59 17.70 0.92
N LYS A 385 4.57 16.83 0.70
CA LYS A 385 5.91 17.16 0.17
C LYS A 385 5.98 17.14 -1.36
N GLY A 386 4.84 17.03 -2.05
CA GLY A 386 4.76 17.03 -3.52
C GLY A 386 5.18 15.71 -4.18
N LYS A 387 5.26 14.61 -3.41
CA LYS A 387 5.59 13.27 -3.92
C LYS A 387 4.34 12.43 -4.14
N THR A 388 3.38 13.01 -4.84
CA THR A 388 2.05 12.40 -5.04
C THR A 388 2.12 11.11 -5.86
N ASP A 389 3.00 11.00 -6.86
CA ASP A 389 3.10 9.80 -7.71
C ASP A 389 3.43 8.52 -6.91
N VAL A 390 4.36 8.62 -5.96
CA VAL A 390 4.77 7.48 -5.11
C VAL A 390 3.66 7.14 -4.12
N ALA A 391 3.04 8.16 -3.51
CA ALA A 391 1.94 7.97 -2.58
C ALA A 391 0.73 7.32 -3.27
N LEU A 392 0.35 7.79 -4.46
CA LEU A 392 -0.73 7.22 -5.27
C LEU A 392 -0.43 5.78 -5.67
N GLY A 393 0.78 5.48 -6.14
CA GLY A 393 1.19 4.12 -6.51
C GLY A 393 1.13 3.15 -5.33
N ASN A 394 1.57 3.58 -4.15
CA ASN A 394 1.47 2.79 -2.93
C ASN A 394 0.00 2.51 -2.54
N ILE A 395 -0.84 3.55 -2.51
CA ILE A 395 -2.23 3.43 -2.07
C ILE A 395 -3.07 2.61 -3.05
N LEU A 396 -2.98 2.89 -4.35
CA LEU A 396 -3.69 2.13 -5.38
C LEU A 396 -3.19 0.68 -5.43
N GLY A 397 -1.87 0.47 -5.28
CA GLY A 397 -1.27 -0.84 -5.12
C GLY A 397 -1.87 -1.60 -3.93
N GLY A 398 -1.98 -0.95 -2.78
CA GLY A 398 -2.55 -1.51 -1.56
C GLY A 398 -4.03 -1.86 -1.67
N ILE A 399 -4.86 -1.01 -2.29
CA ILE A 399 -6.28 -1.32 -2.56
C ILE A 399 -6.38 -2.59 -3.39
N LEU A 400 -5.60 -2.69 -4.46
CA LEU A 400 -5.64 -3.84 -5.38
C LEU A 400 -5.02 -5.09 -4.78
N GLN A 401 -3.96 -4.94 -3.98
CA GLN A 401 -3.38 -6.06 -3.23
C GLN A 401 -4.39 -6.64 -2.26
N MET A 402 -5.03 -5.80 -1.45
CA MET A 402 -6.00 -6.27 -0.46
C MET A 402 -7.22 -6.90 -1.13
N SER A 403 -7.76 -6.26 -2.16
CA SER A 403 -8.99 -6.72 -2.83
C SER A 403 -8.80 -7.86 -3.83
N LEU A 404 -7.66 -7.96 -4.51
CA LEU A 404 -7.40 -9.02 -5.49
C LEU A 404 -6.52 -10.15 -4.92
N LEU A 405 -5.36 -9.80 -4.34
CA LEU A 405 -4.40 -10.81 -3.88
C LEU A 405 -4.80 -11.42 -2.55
N VAL A 406 -4.98 -10.61 -1.51
CA VAL A 406 -5.21 -11.10 -0.13
C VAL A 406 -6.61 -11.70 -0.02
N PHE A 407 -7.64 -10.92 -0.38
CA PHE A 407 -9.02 -11.40 -0.40
C PHE A 407 -9.19 -12.62 -1.29
N GLY A 408 -8.64 -12.60 -2.50
CA GLY A 408 -8.66 -13.75 -3.42
C GLY A 408 -7.95 -14.97 -2.83
N ALA A 409 -6.77 -14.81 -2.24
CA ALA A 409 -6.04 -15.91 -1.61
C ALA A 409 -6.83 -16.53 -0.47
N PHE A 410 -7.47 -15.71 0.36
CA PHE A 410 -8.32 -16.21 1.45
C PHE A 410 -9.52 -16.97 0.91
N ALA A 411 -10.20 -16.41 -0.10
CA ALA A 411 -11.37 -17.02 -0.75
C ALA A 411 -11.06 -18.35 -1.48
N ILE A 412 -9.80 -18.60 -1.83
CA ILE A 412 -9.32 -19.91 -2.32
C ILE A 412 -9.23 -20.92 -1.18
N ILE A 413 -8.73 -20.51 -0.01
CA ILE A 413 -8.49 -21.37 1.16
C ILE A 413 -9.83 -21.74 1.82
N VAL A 414 -10.68 -20.75 2.05
CA VAL A 414 -12.04 -20.86 2.61
C VAL A 414 -12.95 -20.02 1.73
N PRO A 415 -14.07 -20.52 1.21
CA PRO A 415 -15.01 -19.70 0.44
C PRO A 415 -15.43 -18.45 1.23
N ALA A 416 -15.38 -17.28 0.59
CA ALA A 416 -15.69 -16.02 1.28
C ALA A 416 -17.18 -15.94 1.58
N PRO A 417 -17.59 -15.63 2.83
CA PRO A 417 -18.99 -15.42 3.16
C PRO A 417 -19.51 -14.20 2.40
N ILE A 418 -20.71 -14.31 1.82
CA ILE A 418 -21.39 -13.22 1.15
C ILE A 418 -22.54 -12.76 2.04
N ASP A 419 -22.42 -11.54 2.53
CA ASP A 419 -23.43 -10.77 3.25
C ASP A 419 -23.53 -9.35 2.67
N TYR A 420 -24.38 -8.52 3.24
CA TYR A 420 -24.58 -7.16 2.74
C TYR A 420 -23.30 -6.34 2.84
N PHE A 421 -22.55 -6.43 3.94
CA PHE A 421 -21.26 -5.76 4.08
C PHE A 421 -20.30 -6.13 2.95
N MET A 422 -20.11 -7.41 2.70
CA MET A 422 -19.27 -7.94 1.62
C MET A 422 -19.69 -7.35 0.29
N LEU A 423 -20.99 -7.38 -0.03
CA LEU A 423 -21.54 -6.84 -1.28
C LEU A 423 -21.29 -5.33 -1.42
N PHE A 424 -21.63 -4.54 -0.39
CA PHE A 424 -21.46 -3.09 -0.42
C PHE A 424 -19.98 -2.71 -0.54
N GLN A 425 -19.10 -3.42 0.16
CA GLN A 425 -17.67 -3.13 0.14
C GLN A 425 -17.03 -3.54 -1.19
N LEU A 426 -17.40 -4.68 -1.77
CA LEU A 426 -16.98 -5.07 -3.12
C LEU A 426 -17.45 -4.05 -4.17
N ALA A 427 -18.70 -3.59 -4.07
CA ALA A 427 -19.26 -2.55 -4.95
C ALA A 427 -18.52 -1.22 -4.81
N ALA A 428 -18.26 -0.78 -3.58
CA ALA A 428 -17.56 0.47 -3.29
C ALA A 428 -16.14 0.45 -3.86
N ILE A 429 -15.38 -0.62 -3.61
CA ILE A 429 -14.01 -0.76 -4.13
C ILE A 429 -14.01 -0.80 -5.66
N ALA A 430 -14.90 -1.59 -6.29
CA ALA A 430 -15.01 -1.62 -7.75
C ALA A 430 -15.35 -0.24 -8.32
N GLY A 431 -16.32 0.46 -7.72
CA GLY A 431 -16.74 1.80 -8.10
C GLY A 431 -15.63 2.83 -7.96
N ILE A 432 -14.85 2.79 -6.87
CA ILE A 432 -13.72 3.70 -6.63
C ILE A 432 -12.61 3.46 -7.65
N ILE A 433 -12.24 2.20 -7.91
CA ILE A 433 -11.21 1.88 -8.92
C ILE A 433 -11.65 2.38 -10.29
N TRP A 434 -12.93 2.17 -10.66
CA TRP A 434 -13.48 2.67 -11.91
C TRP A 434 -13.49 4.19 -11.99
N PHE A 435 -13.93 4.86 -10.93
CA PHE A 435 -14.04 6.31 -10.85
C PHE A 435 -12.66 6.96 -10.99
N VAL A 436 -11.68 6.50 -10.21
CA VAL A 436 -10.29 6.98 -10.29
C VAL A 436 -9.72 6.73 -11.68
N LYS A 437 -9.94 5.54 -12.26
CA LYS A 437 -9.52 5.25 -13.64
C LYS A 437 -10.13 6.21 -14.66
N ARG A 438 -11.39 6.57 -14.48
CA ARG A 438 -12.11 7.48 -15.37
C ARG A 438 -11.53 8.89 -15.25
N SER A 439 -11.39 9.40 -14.03
CA SER A 439 -10.75 10.70 -13.75
C SER A 439 -9.38 10.84 -14.42
N ILE A 440 -8.50 9.87 -14.19
CA ILE A 440 -7.14 9.87 -14.76
C ILE A 440 -7.17 9.82 -16.30
N GLY A 441 -8.16 9.14 -16.89
CA GLY A 441 -8.29 8.99 -18.34
C GLY A 441 -8.90 10.20 -19.06
N ASP A 442 -9.53 11.12 -18.34
CA ASP A 442 -10.28 12.22 -18.93
C ASP A 442 -9.40 13.44 -19.19
N ASP A 443 -8.73 13.93 -18.15
CA ASP A 443 -7.90 15.15 -18.21
C ASP A 443 -6.50 14.95 -17.63
N HIS A 444 -6.12 13.72 -17.28
CA HIS A 444 -4.84 13.36 -16.68
C HIS A 444 -4.60 14.00 -15.30
N LYS A 445 -5.68 14.38 -14.62
CA LYS A 445 -5.63 15.05 -13.33
C LYS A 445 -6.51 14.33 -12.33
N LEU A 446 -6.17 14.50 -11.05
CA LEU A 446 -7.04 14.16 -9.94
C LEU A 446 -7.33 15.44 -9.17
N THR A 447 -8.57 15.89 -9.26
CA THR A 447 -9.08 17.11 -8.63
C THR A 447 -9.43 16.87 -7.17
N SER A 448 -9.41 17.94 -6.38
CA SER A 448 -9.88 17.88 -4.98
C SER A 448 -11.33 17.38 -4.86
N PHE A 449 -12.18 17.67 -5.86
CA PHE A 449 -13.55 17.19 -5.90
C PHE A 449 -13.61 15.67 -6.02
N GLU A 450 -12.81 15.08 -6.91
CA GLU A 450 -12.72 13.63 -7.06
C GLU A 450 -12.20 12.95 -5.78
N GLY A 451 -11.23 13.57 -5.11
CA GLY A 451 -10.76 13.11 -3.80
C GLY A 451 -11.88 13.07 -2.74
N ILE A 452 -12.73 14.10 -2.68
CA ILE A 452 -13.89 14.13 -1.77
C ILE A 452 -14.89 13.04 -2.14
N MET A 453 -15.18 12.85 -3.43
CA MET A 453 -16.13 11.84 -3.88
C MET A 453 -15.67 10.43 -3.51
N VAL A 454 -14.38 10.12 -3.63
CA VAL A 454 -13.80 8.84 -3.18
C VAL A 454 -14.00 8.63 -1.67
N ILE A 455 -13.71 9.66 -0.85
CA ILE A 455 -13.91 9.60 0.61
C ILE A 455 -15.39 9.35 0.92
N LEU A 456 -16.29 10.14 0.32
CA LEU A 456 -17.72 10.02 0.58
C LEU A 456 -18.27 8.66 0.19
N ALA A 457 -17.86 8.12 -0.97
CA ALA A 457 -18.27 6.79 -1.40
C ALA A 457 -17.86 5.71 -0.40
N GLN A 458 -16.63 5.77 0.12
CA GLN A 458 -16.13 4.77 1.05
C GLN A 458 -16.69 4.94 2.47
N VAL A 459 -16.83 6.18 2.94
CA VAL A 459 -17.48 6.48 4.22
C VAL A 459 -18.93 6.03 4.18
N PHE A 460 -19.63 6.24 3.06
CA PHE A 460 -21.00 5.75 2.88
C PHE A 460 -21.08 4.22 2.99
N ALA A 461 -20.15 3.48 2.37
CA ALA A 461 -20.08 2.03 2.50
C ALA A 461 -19.88 1.56 3.96
N PHE A 462 -19.00 2.23 4.72
CA PHE A 462 -18.82 1.94 6.14
C PHE A 462 -20.02 2.36 7.01
N ILE A 463 -20.75 3.41 6.65
CA ILE A 463 -21.99 3.79 7.34
C ILE A 463 -23.06 2.72 7.12
N LEU A 464 -23.23 2.22 5.90
CA LEU A 464 -24.17 1.12 5.63
C LEU A 464 -23.85 -0.12 6.46
N LEU A 465 -22.57 -0.47 6.60
CA LEU A 465 -22.12 -1.52 7.52
C LEU A 465 -22.55 -1.23 8.97
N ILE A 466 -22.28 -0.03 9.47
CA ILE A 466 -22.60 0.31 10.86
C ILE A 466 -24.12 0.26 11.11
N ILE A 467 -24.93 0.71 10.15
CA ILE A 467 -26.40 0.64 10.22
C ILE A 467 -26.86 -0.81 10.28
N GLU A 468 -26.32 -1.67 9.42
CA GLU A 468 -26.61 -3.11 9.41
C GLU A 468 -26.25 -3.76 10.75
N ILE A 469 -25.04 -3.49 11.26
CA ILE A 469 -24.58 -4.00 12.56
C ILE A 469 -25.48 -3.51 13.70
N ALA A 470 -25.95 -2.26 13.63
CA ALA A 470 -26.81 -1.68 14.65
C ALA A 470 -28.25 -2.23 14.61
N GLY A 471 -28.61 -3.05 13.60
CA GLY A 471 -29.97 -3.55 13.42
C GLY A 471 -30.99 -2.44 13.17
N LEU A 472 -30.53 -1.30 12.63
CA LEU A 472 -31.40 -0.19 12.27
C LEU A 472 -31.94 -0.47 10.86
N GLU A 473 -33.11 -1.09 10.80
CA GLU A 473 -33.85 -1.38 9.55
C GLU A 473 -34.28 -0.12 8.79
#